data_AF-A0A1X1U477-F1
#
_entry.id   AF-A0A1X1U477-F1
#
_cell.length_a   1.000
_cell.length_b   1.000
_cell.length_c   1.000
_cell.angle_alpha   90.00
_cell.angle_beta   90.00
_cell.angle_gamma   90.00
#
_symmetry.space_group_name_H-M   'P 1'
#
loop_
_entity.id
_entity.type
_entity.pdbx_description
1 polymer ?
#
loop_
_entity_poly.entity_id
_entity_poly.type
_entity_poly.pdbx_seq_one_letter_code
_entity_poly.pdbx_strand_id
1 'polypeptide(L)'
;MLAPHASAVPVGDEAEPCRSEQVAVTASPTQGAVGHRSVTLMFSLAGGAEPCTLTGYPAIETGGGGPDIHAKPTLRGYMGGLPSDADVPPTVTLALAAQGQAIVEGMAVDGMGNPCPSYTALRVNPPNTVIVVTVPATIDACELQVHPVTALQQ
;
A
#
# COMPACT_ATOMS: atom_id res chain seq x y z
N MET A 1 1.45 45.60 36.45
CA MET A 1 1.27 45.06 35.09
C MET A 1 1.79 43.63 35.11
N LEU A 2 0.91 42.63 35.21
CA LEU A 2 1.30 41.21 35.16
C LEU A 2 1.33 40.78 33.69
N ALA A 3 2.49 40.34 33.20
CA ALA A 3 2.62 39.76 31.87
C ALA A 3 2.03 38.34 31.84
N PRO A 4 1.28 37.95 30.81
CA PRO A 4 0.85 36.57 30.64
C PRO A 4 2.02 35.68 30.23
N HIS A 5 2.17 34.55 30.91
CA HIS A 5 3.04 33.46 30.48
C HIS A 5 2.43 32.85 29.20
N ALA A 6 3.14 32.98 28.08
CA ALA A 6 2.84 32.21 26.88
C ALA A 6 3.30 30.77 27.12
N SER A 7 2.35 29.87 27.41
CA SER A 7 2.62 28.43 27.36
C SER A 7 2.91 28.04 25.91
N ALA A 8 4.10 27.51 25.65
CA ALA A 8 4.40 26.84 24.40
C ALA A 8 3.53 25.59 24.31
N VAL A 9 2.71 25.50 23.26
CA VAL A 9 2.07 24.24 22.85
C VAL A 9 3.18 23.28 22.42
N PRO A 10 3.21 22.03 22.93
CA PRO A 10 4.13 21.03 22.38
C PRO A 10 3.79 20.86 20.89
N VAL A 11 4.81 20.93 20.04
CA VAL A 11 4.69 20.47 18.66
C VAL A 11 4.28 19.01 18.75
N GLY A 12 3.09 18.70 18.21
CA GLY A 12 2.43 17.40 18.41
C GLY A 12 3.37 16.25 18.08
N ASP A 13 3.30 15.21 18.92
CA ASP A 13 4.03 13.95 18.77
C ASP A 13 3.76 13.39 17.36
N GLU A 14 4.77 13.42 16.49
CA GLU A 14 4.67 12.81 15.18
C GLU A 14 4.54 11.30 15.41
N ALA A 15 3.45 10.69 14.94
CA ALA A 15 3.16 9.30 15.26
C ALA A 15 4.33 8.39 14.81
N GLU A 16 4.79 7.55 15.73
CA GLU A 16 5.89 6.60 15.52
C GLU A 16 5.62 5.68 14.31
N PRO A 17 6.67 5.19 13.62
CA PRO A 17 6.51 4.21 12.55
C PRO A 17 5.74 2.96 13.02
N CYS A 18 4.86 2.44 12.16
CA CYS A 18 4.06 1.27 12.51
C CYS A 18 4.93 0.04 12.76
N ARG A 19 4.68 -0.63 13.89
CA ARG A 19 5.16 -1.99 14.12
C ARG A 19 4.28 -2.99 13.39
N SER A 20 4.85 -4.18 13.17
CA SER A 20 4.20 -5.25 12.41
C SER A 20 2.79 -5.59 12.90
N GLU A 21 2.61 -5.75 14.22
CA GLU A 21 1.34 -6.11 14.84
C GLU A 21 0.27 -5.01 14.80
N GLN A 22 0.65 -3.78 14.42
CA GLN A 22 -0.27 -2.64 14.35
C GLN A 22 -0.96 -2.52 12.99
N VAL A 23 -0.55 -3.28 11.98
CA VAL A 23 -1.04 -3.10 10.59
C VAL A 23 -1.91 -4.27 10.18
N ALA A 24 -3.17 -3.97 9.86
CA ALA A 24 -4.06 -4.87 9.15
C ALA A 24 -4.04 -4.54 7.65
N VAL A 25 -4.13 -5.58 6.80
CA VAL A 25 -4.13 -5.43 5.34
C VAL A 25 -5.34 -6.13 4.74
N THR A 26 -6.06 -5.45 3.86
CA THR A 26 -7.10 -6.05 3.02
C THR A 26 -6.88 -5.68 1.55
N ALA A 27 -7.58 -6.35 0.65
CA ALA A 27 -7.51 -6.12 -0.78
C ALA A 27 -8.90 -5.82 -1.35
N SER A 28 -8.96 -4.90 -2.32
CA SER A 28 -10.13 -4.71 -3.16
C SER A 28 -10.32 -5.87 -4.13
N PRO A 29 -11.52 -6.02 -4.74
CA PRO A 29 -11.65 -6.78 -5.98
C PRO A 29 -10.71 -6.25 -7.06
N THR A 30 -10.35 -7.12 -8.01
CA THR A 30 -9.53 -6.75 -9.17
C THR A 30 -10.27 -5.75 -10.04
N GLN A 31 -9.56 -4.70 -10.46
CA GLN A 31 -10.01 -3.76 -11.47
C GLN A 31 -9.17 -3.93 -12.74
N GLY A 32 -9.68 -3.48 -13.88
CA GLY A 32 -8.94 -3.59 -15.13
C GLY A 32 -9.29 -2.53 -16.15
N ALA A 33 -8.29 -2.10 -16.90
CA ALA A 33 -8.43 -1.12 -17.97
C ALA A 33 -7.29 -1.31 -18.98
N VAL A 34 -7.64 -1.38 -20.28
CA VAL A 34 -6.68 -1.48 -21.40
C VAL A 34 -5.60 -2.58 -21.18
N GLY A 35 -6.02 -3.75 -20.70
CA GLY A 35 -5.13 -4.88 -20.44
C GLY A 35 -4.43 -4.85 -19.08
N HIS A 36 -4.37 -3.70 -18.41
CA HIS A 36 -3.90 -3.61 -17.03
C HIS A 36 -4.90 -4.27 -16.07
N ARG A 37 -4.36 -4.74 -14.96
CA ARG A 37 -5.09 -5.24 -13.80
C ARG A 37 -4.55 -4.52 -12.58
N SER A 38 -5.43 -4.21 -11.63
CA SER A 38 -5.00 -3.72 -10.33
C SER A 38 -5.78 -4.32 -9.18
N VAL A 39 -5.11 -4.38 -8.04
CA VAL A 39 -5.71 -4.59 -6.73
C VAL A 39 -5.27 -3.43 -5.84
N THR A 40 -6.22 -2.81 -5.16
CA THR A 40 -5.92 -1.79 -4.14
C THR A 40 -5.79 -2.50 -2.80
N LEU A 41 -4.61 -2.40 -2.19
CA LEU A 41 -4.36 -2.82 -0.81
C LEU A 41 -4.76 -1.69 0.13
N MET A 42 -5.55 -2.00 1.15
CA MET A 42 -5.90 -1.09 2.22
C MET A 42 -5.10 -1.44 3.48
N PHE A 43 -4.46 -0.44 4.07
CA PHE A 43 -3.72 -0.54 5.33
C PHE A 43 -4.48 0.22 6.41
N SER A 44 -4.76 -0.46 7.52
CA SER A 44 -5.46 0.12 8.67
C SER A 44 -4.80 -0.31 9.97
N LEU A 45 -5.16 0.37 11.07
CA LEU A 45 -4.77 -0.10 12.39
C LEU A 45 -5.43 -1.46 12.68
N ALA A 46 -4.63 -2.41 13.13
CA ALA A 46 -5.13 -3.59 13.81
C ALA A 46 -5.89 -3.18 15.08
N GLY A 47 -6.93 -3.93 15.44
CA GLY A 47 -7.83 -3.55 16.54
C GLY A 47 -7.08 -3.29 17.85
N GLY A 48 -7.25 -2.09 18.42
CA GLY A 48 -6.64 -1.68 19.69
C GLY A 48 -5.19 -1.18 19.58
N ALA A 49 -4.64 -1.03 18.37
CA ALA A 49 -3.33 -0.40 18.18
C ALA A 49 -3.41 1.13 18.32
N GLU A 50 -2.33 1.73 18.82
CA GLU A 50 -2.13 3.18 18.79
C GLU A 50 -1.82 3.67 17.37
N PRO A 51 -2.13 4.95 17.05
CA PRO A 51 -1.77 5.56 15.77
C PRO A 51 -0.29 5.44 15.45
N CYS A 52 0.01 5.23 14.17
CA CYS A 52 1.37 5.04 13.69
C CYS A 52 1.51 5.47 12.24
N THR A 53 2.74 5.53 11.72
CA THR A 53 3.00 5.97 10.34
C THR A 53 3.55 4.87 9.43
N LEU A 54 3.12 4.89 8.17
CA LEU A 54 3.67 4.11 7.06
C LEU A 54 4.27 5.04 6.02
N THR A 55 5.43 4.68 5.47
CA THR A 55 6.08 5.44 4.39
C THR A 55 6.74 4.49 3.42
N GLY A 56 6.66 4.78 2.12
CA GLY A 56 7.31 4.00 1.08
C GLY A 56 6.40 2.92 0.47
N TYR A 57 6.96 1.76 0.16
CA TYR A 57 6.31 0.72 -0.63
C TYR A 57 6.11 -0.54 0.20
N PRO A 58 4.96 -1.23 0.10
CA PRO A 58 4.88 -2.61 0.58
C PRO A 58 5.67 -3.51 -0.37
N ALA A 59 6.33 -4.54 0.17
CA ALA A 59 6.87 -5.61 -0.66
C ALA A 59 5.75 -6.61 -0.97
N ILE A 60 5.60 -6.96 -2.24
CA ILE A 60 4.50 -7.80 -2.73
C ILE A 60 5.07 -8.97 -3.50
N GLU A 61 4.57 -10.15 -3.15
CA GLU A 61 4.78 -11.38 -3.90
C GLU A 61 3.43 -11.99 -4.25
N THR A 62 3.32 -12.63 -5.40
CA THR A 62 2.13 -13.44 -5.70
C THR A 62 2.09 -14.70 -4.85
N GLY A 63 0.88 -15.20 -4.60
CA GLY A 63 0.65 -16.47 -3.92
C GLY A 63 -0.41 -17.31 -4.63
N GLY A 64 -0.06 -18.54 -4.99
CA GLY A 64 -0.93 -19.52 -5.65
C GLY A 64 -1.31 -19.15 -7.09
N GLY A 65 -1.50 -20.15 -7.95
CA GLY A 65 -1.97 -19.93 -9.34
C GLY A 65 -0.87 -19.81 -10.41
N GLY A 66 0.39 -19.57 -10.02
CA GLY A 66 1.51 -19.50 -10.96
C GLY A 66 2.88 -19.45 -10.26
N PRO A 67 3.97 -19.20 -11.01
CA PRO A 67 5.28 -18.90 -10.44
C PRO A 67 5.26 -17.66 -9.56
N ASP A 68 6.17 -17.58 -8.60
CA ASP A 68 6.30 -16.41 -7.73
C ASP A 68 6.75 -15.19 -8.55
N ILE A 69 5.99 -14.10 -8.45
CA ILE A 69 6.31 -12.79 -9.01
C ILE A 69 6.53 -11.83 -7.85
N HIS A 70 7.68 -11.17 -7.83
CA HIS A 70 7.94 -10.06 -6.93
C HIS A 70 7.60 -8.75 -7.63
N ALA A 71 6.73 -7.94 -7.03
CA ALA A 71 6.35 -6.66 -7.61
C ALA A 71 7.51 -5.67 -7.59
N LYS A 72 7.72 -4.97 -8.70
CA LYS A 72 8.71 -3.89 -8.81
C LYS A 72 8.14 -2.59 -8.21
N PRO A 73 8.83 -1.93 -7.28
CA PRO A 73 8.44 -0.60 -6.82
C PRO A 73 8.50 0.42 -7.96
N THR A 74 7.40 1.15 -8.17
CA THR A 74 7.32 2.27 -9.14
C THR A 74 6.51 3.40 -8.53
N LEU A 75 6.93 4.65 -8.70
CA LEU A 75 6.19 5.81 -8.16
C LEU A 75 4.75 5.86 -8.72
N ARG A 76 4.59 5.40 -9.97
CA ARG A 76 3.38 5.52 -10.80
C ARG A 76 3.27 4.38 -11.79
N GLY A 77 2.05 4.13 -12.22
CA GLY A 77 1.67 3.18 -13.27
C GLY A 77 0.39 3.65 -13.95
N TYR A 78 -0.15 2.81 -14.83
CA TYR A 78 -1.39 3.13 -15.54
C TYR A 78 -2.59 3.17 -14.58
N MET A 79 -2.58 2.31 -13.58
CA MET A 79 -3.67 2.14 -12.61
C MET A 79 -3.56 3.10 -11.43
N GLY A 80 -2.46 3.85 -11.29
CA GLY A 80 -2.35 4.95 -10.32
C GLY A 80 -0.96 5.13 -9.74
N GLY A 81 -0.90 5.40 -8.44
CA GLY A 81 0.32 5.77 -7.72
C GLY A 81 0.33 7.25 -7.35
N LEU A 82 1.51 7.87 -7.30
CA LEU A 82 1.64 9.28 -6.91
C LEU A 82 1.09 10.25 -7.98
N PRO A 83 0.54 11.41 -7.58
CA PRO A 83 0.14 12.47 -8.52
C PRO A 83 1.37 13.00 -9.27
N SER A 84 1.25 13.45 -10.53
CA SER A 84 2.40 13.70 -11.43
C SER A 84 3.46 14.71 -10.95
N ASP A 85 3.17 15.49 -9.91
CA ASP A 85 4.03 16.52 -9.32
C ASP A 85 4.79 16.07 -8.04
N ALA A 86 4.65 14.81 -7.61
CA ALA A 86 5.23 14.32 -6.35
C ALA A 86 6.15 13.10 -6.51
N ASP A 87 7.47 13.26 -6.45
CA ASP A 87 8.42 12.13 -6.62
C ASP A 87 8.91 11.49 -5.31
N VAL A 88 8.35 11.93 -4.19
CA VAL A 88 8.68 11.42 -2.85
C VAL A 88 7.44 10.71 -2.27
N PRO A 89 7.54 9.43 -1.90
CA PRO A 89 6.48 8.74 -1.16
C PRO A 89 6.09 9.50 0.11
N PRO A 90 4.80 9.77 0.34
CA PRO A 90 4.36 10.48 1.54
C PRO A 90 4.46 9.58 2.78
N THR A 91 4.51 10.23 3.95
CA THR A 91 4.23 9.59 5.24
C THR A 91 2.73 9.58 5.46
N VAL A 92 2.17 8.41 5.74
CA VAL A 92 0.74 8.19 5.95
C VAL A 92 0.49 7.76 7.37
N THR A 93 -0.34 8.51 8.10
CA THR A 93 -0.78 8.15 9.45
C THR A 93 -1.95 7.17 9.38
N LEU A 94 -1.79 6.03 10.05
CA LEU A 94 -2.89 5.12 10.35
C LEU A 94 -3.49 5.48 11.70
N ALA A 95 -4.80 5.68 11.73
CA ALA A 95 -5.58 6.01 12.92
C ALA A 95 -6.98 5.37 12.81
N LEU A 96 -7.80 5.46 13.86
CA LEU A 96 -9.15 4.91 13.83
C LEU A 96 -10.01 5.44 12.66
N ALA A 97 -9.76 6.68 12.23
CA ALA A 97 -10.46 7.33 11.12
C ALA A 97 -9.56 7.59 9.89
N ALA A 98 -8.33 7.04 9.86
CA ALA A 98 -7.37 7.29 8.78
C ALA A 98 -6.73 5.98 8.33
N GLN A 99 -6.70 5.77 7.02
CA GLN A 99 -6.18 4.57 6.38
C GLN A 99 -5.19 4.94 5.28
N GLY A 100 -4.28 4.02 5.00
CA GLY A 100 -3.39 4.08 3.86
C GLY A 100 -3.84 3.14 2.76
N GLN A 101 -3.44 3.42 1.52
CA GLN A 101 -3.66 2.53 0.39
C GLN A 101 -2.42 2.43 -0.49
N ALA A 102 -2.23 1.27 -1.12
CA ALA A 102 -1.25 1.09 -2.19
C ALA A 102 -1.90 0.31 -3.34
N ILE A 103 -1.46 0.58 -4.56
CA ILE A 103 -1.96 -0.10 -5.75
C ILE A 103 -0.90 -1.10 -6.20
N VAL A 104 -1.33 -2.35 -6.39
CA VAL A 104 -0.57 -3.39 -7.09
C VAL A 104 -1.10 -3.47 -8.50
N GLU A 105 -0.23 -3.29 -9.49
CA GLU A 105 -0.58 -3.23 -10.90
C GLU A 105 0.11 -4.36 -11.67
N GLY A 106 -0.58 -4.96 -12.62
CA GLY A 106 -0.04 -5.97 -13.53
C GLY A 106 -0.65 -5.90 -14.91
N MET A 107 -0.15 -6.74 -15.81
CA MET A 107 -0.69 -6.93 -17.16
C MET A 107 -1.35 -8.29 -17.28
N ALA A 108 -2.58 -8.34 -17.79
CA ALA A 108 -3.30 -9.59 -18.01
C ALA A 108 -2.82 -10.38 -19.23
N VAL A 109 -2.00 -9.76 -20.08
CA VAL A 109 -1.39 -10.38 -21.26
C VAL A 109 0.10 -10.08 -21.31
N ASP A 110 0.88 -11.00 -21.86
CA ASP A 110 2.31 -10.82 -22.08
C ASP A 110 2.61 -9.97 -23.33
N GLY A 111 3.89 -9.73 -23.61
CA GLY A 111 4.34 -8.97 -24.79
C GLY A 111 4.05 -9.64 -26.14
N MET A 112 3.61 -10.90 -26.16
CA MET A 112 3.17 -11.63 -27.35
C MET A 112 1.63 -11.69 -27.45
N GLY A 113 0.91 -11.15 -26.47
CA GLY A 113 -0.55 -11.17 -26.40
C GLY A 113 -1.16 -12.44 -25.79
N ASN A 114 -0.34 -13.33 -25.20
CA ASN A 114 -0.85 -14.50 -24.50
C ASN A 114 -1.41 -14.10 -23.13
N PRO A 115 -2.44 -14.78 -22.63
CA PRO A 115 -2.96 -14.53 -21.29
C PRO A 115 -1.92 -14.88 -20.22
N CYS A 116 -1.82 -14.03 -19.21
CA CYS A 116 -0.99 -14.26 -18.05
C CYS A 116 -1.65 -15.22 -17.03
N PRO A 117 -0.87 -15.87 -16.15
CA PRO A 117 -1.40 -16.65 -15.05
C PRO A 117 -2.32 -15.81 -14.14
N SER A 118 -3.31 -16.48 -13.55
CA SER A 118 -4.22 -15.88 -12.56
C SER A 118 -3.81 -16.30 -11.16
N TYR A 119 -3.53 -15.34 -10.30
CA TYR A 119 -3.17 -15.55 -8.90
C TYR A 119 -4.38 -15.41 -7.99
N THR A 120 -4.34 -16.06 -6.83
CA THR A 120 -5.47 -16.07 -5.88
C THR A 120 -5.15 -15.44 -4.53
N ALA A 121 -3.89 -15.09 -4.30
CA ALA A 121 -3.45 -14.37 -3.12
C ALA A 121 -2.25 -13.47 -3.43
N LEU A 122 -2.04 -12.49 -2.55
CA LEU A 122 -0.82 -11.71 -2.46
C LEU A 122 -0.19 -11.94 -1.08
N ARG A 123 1.14 -12.06 -1.04
CA ARG A 123 1.93 -12.03 0.18
C ARG A 123 2.45 -10.60 0.34
N VAL A 124 1.95 -9.92 1.36
CA VAL A 124 2.18 -8.48 1.57
C VAL A 124 3.04 -8.27 2.79
N ASN A 125 4.18 -7.60 2.62
CA ASN A 125 4.94 -7.03 3.71
C ASN A 125 4.66 -5.52 3.75
N PRO A 126 3.88 -5.00 4.72
CA PRO A 126 3.67 -3.56 4.87
C PRO A 126 5.00 -2.79 4.97
N PRO A 127 5.05 -1.51 4.55
CA PRO A 127 6.27 -0.72 4.62
C PRO A 127 6.83 -0.67 6.04
N ASN A 128 8.16 -0.78 6.16
CA ASN A 128 8.89 -0.69 7.45
C ASN A 128 8.51 -1.76 8.49
N THR A 129 7.87 -2.86 8.07
CA THR A 129 7.56 -4.01 8.92
C THR A 129 8.34 -5.25 8.47
N VAL A 130 8.31 -6.32 9.27
CA VAL A 130 8.99 -7.60 8.97
C VAL A 130 8.02 -8.78 8.84
N ILE A 131 6.72 -8.51 8.93
CA ILE A 131 5.69 -9.54 8.77
C ILE A 131 5.30 -9.68 7.31
N VAL A 132 4.87 -10.89 6.95
CA VAL A 132 4.24 -11.19 5.68
C VAL A 132 2.81 -11.63 5.95
N VAL A 133 1.85 -10.89 5.41
CA VAL A 133 0.42 -11.15 5.50
C VAL A 133 -0.05 -11.74 4.17
N THR A 134 -0.64 -12.93 4.20
CA THR A 134 -1.30 -13.50 3.00
C THR A 134 -2.69 -12.91 2.89
N VAL A 135 -2.92 -12.13 1.83
CA VAL A 135 -4.19 -11.46 1.55
C VAL A 135 -4.86 -12.16 0.37
N PRO A 136 -6.09 -12.68 0.51
CA PRO A 136 -6.85 -13.19 -0.63
C PRO A 136 -7.09 -12.08 -1.65
N ALA A 137 -6.63 -12.27 -2.88
CA ALA A 137 -6.77 -11.31 -3.96
C ALA A 137 -6.58 -12.01 -5.29
N THR A 138 -7.47 -11.76 -6.25
CA THR A 138 -7.31 -12.25 -7.62
C THR A 138 -6.57 -11.23 -8.47
N ILE A 139 -5.63 -11.66 -9.30
CA ILE A 139 -4.99 -10.78 -10.30
C ILE A 139 -4.36 -11.61 -11.41
N ASP A 140 -4.56 -11.21 -12.66
CA ASP A 140 -3.87 -11.80 -13.81
C ASP A 140 -2.59 -10.99 -14.06
N ALA A 141 -1.43 -11.65 -14.04
CA ALA A 141 -0.15 -10.95 -14.16
C ALA A 141 1.00 -11.84 -14.68
N CYS A 142 1.81 -11.31 -15.59
CA CYS A 142 3.11 -11.89 -15.92
C CYS A 142 4.24 -11.14 -15.19
N GLU A 143 4.00 -9.88 -14.86
CA GLU A 143 4.86 -9.00 -14.07
C GLU A 143 3.96 -8.15 -13.17
N LEU A 144 4.49 -7.71 -12.03
CA LEU A 144 3.79 -6.82 -11.12
C LEU A 144 4.61 -5.57 -10.82
N GLN A 145 3.89 -4.49 -10.60
CA GLN A 145 4.36 -3.24 -10.02
C GLN A 145 3.62 -2.97 -8.73
N VAL A 146 4.26 -2.22 -7.84
CA VAL A 146 3.63 -1.71 -6.63
C VAL A 146 3.95 -0.24 -6.45
N HIS A 147 2.92 0.54 -6.14
CA HIS A 147 3.02 1.97 -5.92
C HIS A 147 3.15 2.28 -4.42
N PRO A 148 3.70 3.46 -4.05
CA PRO A 148 3.89 3.76 -2.64
C PRO A 148 2.56 3.92 -1.92
N VAL A 149 2.59 3.73 -0.60
CA VAL A 149 1.43 3.97 0.25
C VAL A 149 1.09 5.46 0.20
N THR A 150 -0.19 5.74 -0.01
CA THR A 150 -0.78 7.08 0.03
C THR A 150 -1.92 7.10 1.03
N ALA A 151 -2.28 8.26 1.56
CA ALA A 151 -3.49 8.38 2.35
C ALA A 151 -4.70 8.03 1.48
N LEU A 152 -5.67 7.32 2.05
CA LEU A 152 -6.94 7.11 1.37
C LEU A 152 -7.56 8.48 1.09
N GLN A 153 -7.64 8.87 -0.19
CA GLN A 153 -8.36 10.08 -0.57
C GLN A 153 -9.85 9.80 -0.39
N GLN A 154 -10.49 10.55 0.52
CA GLN A 154 -11.95 10.57 0.67
C GLN A 154 -12.59 11.42 -0.42
#